data_AF-A0A9E2IP10-F1
#
_entry.id   AF-A0A9E2IP10-F1
#
_cell.length_a   1.000
_cell.length_b   1.000
_cell.length_c   1.000
_cell.angle_alpha   90.00
_cell.angle_beta   90.00
_cell.angle_gamma   90.00
#
_symmetry.space_group_name_H-M   'P 1'
#
loop_
_entity.id
_entity.type
_entity.pdbx_description
1 polymer ?
#
loop_
_entity_poly.entity_id
_entity_poly.type
_entity_poly.pdbx_seq_one_letter_code
_entity_poly.pdbx_strand_id
1 'polypeptide(L)'
;MDSELPHLNPAEARVLGCLAEKKELTPDVYPMTLNGLQSAVNQKTARDPVMDLDQGEVLRALKLLQDKGLVRQVYGSRVER
;
A
#
# COMPACT_ATOMS: atom_id res chain seq x y z
N MET A 1 -6.24 -1.48 28.13
CA MET A 1 -6.73 -1.51 26.75
C MET A 1 -5.66 -2.25 25.96
N ASP A 2 -5.77 -3.58 25.90
CA ASP A 2 -4.88 -4.37 25.05
C ASP A 2 -5.35 -4.17 23.61
N SER A 3 -4.81 -3.15 22.94
CA SER A 3 -4.97 -3.03 21.50
C SER A 3 -3.98 -4.00 20.85
N GLU A 4 -4.38 -5.25 20.71
CA GLU A 4 -3.65 -6.21 19.90
C GLU A 4 -3.48 -5.63 18.49
N LEU A 5 -2.22 -5.51 18.04
CA LEU A 5 -1.94 -4.94 16.73
C LEU A 5 -2.45 -5.89 15.63
N PRO A 6 -3.03 -5.38 14.54
CA PRO A 6 -3.52 -6.23 13.47
C PRO A 6 -2.38 -7.00 12.82
N HIS A 7 -2.54 -8.33 12.71
CA HIS A 7 -1.59 -9.18 12.00
C HIS A 7 -1.69 -8.93 10.49
N LEU A 8 -0.57 -8.60 9.85
CA LEU A 8 -0.49 -8.34 8.41
C LEU A 8 0.20 -9.51 7.70
N ASN A 9 -0.36 -9.96 6.59
CA ASN A 9 0.34 -10.85 5.68
C ASN A 9 1.46 -10.09 4.93
N PRO A 10 2.38 -10.79 4.24
CA PRO A 10 3.51 -10.15 3.56
C PRO A 10 3.11 -9.08 2.53
N ALA A 11 2.03 -9.29 1.78
CA ALA A 11 1.55 -8.33 0.78
C ALA A 11 0.94 -7.09 1.45
N GLU A 12 0.18 -7.26 2.53
CA GLU A 12 -0.38 -6.16 3.32
C GLU A 12 0.73 -5.29 3.96
N ALA A 13 1.70 -5.93 4.60
CA ALA A 13 2.84 -5.23 5.18
C ALA A 13 3.63 -4.46 4.12
N ARG A 14 3.84 -5.07 2.94
CA ARG A 14 4.51 -4.43 1.81
C ARG A 14 3.74 -3.20 1.30
N VAL A 15 2.44 -3.34 1.04
CA VAL A 15 1.60 -2.24 0.57
C VAL A 15 1.57 -1.09 1.57
N LEU A 16 1.33 -1.39 2.85
CA LEU A 16 1.29 -0.38 3.90
C LEU A 16 2.64 0.34 4.05
N GLY A 17 3.74 -0.41 4.02
CA GLY A 17 5.09 0.13 4.06
C GLY A 17 5.39 1.05 2.87
N CYS A 18 4.96 0.68 1.66
CA CYS A 18 5.13 1.52 0.48
C CYS A 18 4.34 2.83 0.60
N LEU A 19 3.10 2.78 1.08
CA LEU A 19 2.29 3.97 1.30
C LEU A 19 2.93 4.90 2.35
N ALA A 20 3.43 4.34 3.44
CA ALA A 20 4.13 5.11 4.48
C ALA A 20 5.42 5.75 3.95
N GLU A 21 6.26 4.98 3.25
CA GLU A 21 7.49 5.47 2.61
C GLU A 21 7.19 6.62 1.64
N LYS A 22 6.24 6.44 0.72
CA LYS A 22 5.95 7.44 -0.30
C LYS A 22 5.25 8.68 0.26
N LYS A 23 4.44 8.53 1.31
CA LYS A 23 3.87 9.69 2.01
C LYS A 23 4.96 10.59 2.59
N GLU A 24 6.01 10.00 3.15
CA GLU A 24 7.08 10.76 3.83
C GLU A 24 8.15 11.28 2.86
N LEU A 25 8.63 10.41 1.95
CA LEU A 25 9.77 10.72 1.10
C LEU A 25 9.40 11.35 -0.25
N THR A 26 8.17 11.14 -0.72
CA THR A 26 7.69 11.63 -2.02
C THR A 26 6.23 12.10 -1.93
N PRO A 27 5.94 13.13 -1.14
CA PRO A 27 4.57 13.56 -0.85
C PRO A 27 3.81 14.06 -2.08
N ASP A 28 4.50 14.42 -3.16
CA ASP A 28 3.96 14.83 -4.45
C ASP A 28 3.20 13.71 -5.18
N VAL A 29 3.58 12.45 -4.96
CA VAL A 29 2.89 11.29 -5.55
C VAL A 29 1.82 10.70 -4.64
N TYR A 30 1.69 11.18 -3.39
CA TYR A 30 0.72 10.69 -2.41
C TYR A 30 -0.53 11.59 -2.36
N PRO A 31 -1.77 11.04 -2.30
CA PRO A 31 -2.14 9.62 -2.31
C PRO A 31 -1.81 8.97 -3.66
N MET A 32 -1.62 7.64 -3.72
CA MET A 32 -1.09 6.96 -4.92
C MET A 32 -2.20 6.28 -5.72
N THR A 33 -2.11 6.27 -7.05
CA THR A 33 -2.96 5.40 -7.88
C THR A 33 -2.54 3.94 -7.72
N LEU A 34 -3.43 3.00 -8.08
CA LEU A 34 -3.14 1.56 -8.04
C LEU A 34 -1.86 1.19 -8.81
N ASN A 35 -1.68 1.72 -10.02
CA ASN A 35 -0.51 1.45 -10.86
C ASN A 35 0.78 1.98 -10.21
N GLY A 36 0.72 3.17 -9.61
CA GLY A 36 1.85 3.76 -8.91
C GLY A 36 2.23 2.94 -7.68
N LEU A 37 1.24 2.46 -6.93
CA LEU A 37 1.44 1.61 -5.78
C LEU A 37 2.03 0.24 -6.17
N GLN A 38 1.53 -0.39 -7.24
CA GLN A 38 2.10 -1.64 -7.75
C GLN A 38 3.59 -1.48 -8.10
N SER A 39 3.92 -0.38 -8.78
CA SER A 39 5.32 -0.05 -9.11
C SER A 39 6.19 0.11 -7.86
N ALA A 40 5.67 0.72 -6.80
CA ALA A 40 6.37 0.88 -5.52
C ALA A 40 6.51 -0.44 -4.75
N VAL A 41 5.50 -1.30 -4.79
CA VAL A 41 5.47 -2.61 -4.13
C VAL A 41 6.52 -3.56 -4.73
N ASN A 42 6.72 -3.50 -6.04
CA ASN A 42 7.66 -4.31 -6.82
C ASN A 42 9.01 -3.61 -7.08
N GLN A 43 9.31 -2.51 -6.38
CA GLN A 43 10.55 -1.77 -6.56
C GLN A 43 11.77 -2.69 -6.29
N LYS A 44 12.79 -2.66 -7.15
CA LYS A 44 13.99 -3.51 -7.02
C LYS A 44 14.94 -3.05 -5.90
N THR A 45 14.78 -1.83 -5.42
CA THR A 45 15.58 -1.21 -4.36
C THR A 45 14.71 -0.88 -3.16
N ALA A 46 15.30 -0.85 -1.97
CA ALA A 46 14.60 -0.63 -0.71
C ALA A 46 13.45 -1.64 -0.44
N ARG A 47 13.54 -2.85 -1.00
CA ARG A 47 12.61 -3.96 -0.77
C ARG A 47 13.40 -5.21 -0.41
N ASP A 48 13.02 -5.83 0.70
CA ASP A 48 13.53 -7.14 1.11
C ASP A 48 12.37 -7.98 1.67
N PRO A 49 12.00 -9.11 1.03
CA PRO A 49 12.46 -9.56 -0.28
C PRO A 49 11.91 -8.68 -1.41
N VAL A 50 12.57 -8.70 -2.57
CA VAL A 50 11.94 -8.18 -3.81
C VAL A 50 10.70 -9.03 -4.12
N MET A 51 9.58 -8.39 -4.43
CA MET A 51 8.31 -9.04 -4.77
C MET A 51 7.92 -8.70 -6.21
N ASP A 52 7.03 -9.52 -6.77
CA ASP A 52 6.40 -9.28 -8.07
C ASP A 52 4.90 -9.53 -7.96
N LEU A 53 4.20 -8.59 -7.30
CA LEU A 53 2.75 -8.67 -7.10
C LEU A 53 2.00 -8.13 -8.32
N ASP A 54 0.94 -8.83 -8.72
CA ASP A 54 0.00 -8.34 -9.72
C ASP A 54 -0.96 -7.29 -9.13
N GLN A 55 -1.74 -6.63 -9.99
CA GLN A 55 -2.70 -5.60 -9.54
C GLN A 55 -3.81 -6.16 -8.67
N GLY A 56 -4.23 -7.40 -8.92
CA GLY A 56 -5.25 -8.09 -8.14
C GLY A 56 -4.76 -8.39 -6.72
N GLU A 57 -3.51 -8.78 -6.56
CA GLU A 57 -2.86 -8.98 -5.27
C GLU A 57 -2.75 -7.68 -4.48
N VAL A 58 -2.33 -6.59 -5.13
CA VAL A 58 -2.26 -5.26 -4.50
C VAL A 58 -3.65 -4.77 -4.10
N LEU A 59 -4.67 -4.94 -4.94
CA LEU A 59 -6.06 -4.60 -4.62
C LEU A 59 -6.61 -5.42 -3.45
N ARG A 60 -6.35 -6.74 -3.43
CA ARG A 60 -6.75 -7.59 -2.30
C ARG A 60 -6.09 -7.14 -1.00
N ALA A 61 -4.79 -6.81 -1.03
CA ALA A 61 -4.09 -6.29 0.13
C ALA A 61 -4.64 -4.94 0.61
N LEU A 62 -4.93 -4.00 -0.30
CA LEU A 62 -5.57 -2.73 0.03
C LEU A 62 -6.94 -2.94 0.69
N LYS A 63 -7.75 -3.87 0.17
CA LYS A 63 -9.07 -4.17 0.73
C LYS A 63 -8.97 -4.70 2.16
N LEU A 64 -8.07 -5.66 2.41
CA LEU A 64 -7.85 -6.20 3.75
C LEU A 64 -7.31 -5.13 4.73
N LEU A 65 -6.39 -4.26 4.28
CA LEU A 65 -5.89 -3.14 5.07
C LEU A 65 -6.99 -2.11 5.37
N GLN A 66 -7.92 -1.89 4.44
CA GLN A 66 -9.07 -1.01 4.66
C GLN A 66 -10.04 -1.59 5.68
N ASP A 67 -10.30 -2.90 5.62
CA ASP A 67 -11.13 -3.61 6.61
C ASP A 67 -10.50 -3.56 8.01
N LYS A 68 -9.16 -3.49 8.09
CA LYS A 68 -8.39 -3.25 9.33
C LYS A 68 -8.30 -1.78 9.75
N GLY A 69 -8.85 -0.85 8.97
CA GLY A 69 -8.83 0.60 9.25
C GLY A 69 -7.45 1.25 9.08
N LEU A 70 -6.51 0.61 8.38
CA LEU A 70 -5.12 1.08 8.24
C LEU A 70 -4.90 1.95 7.00
N VAL A 71 -5.76 1.81 5.99
CA VAL A 71 -5.73 2.61 4.76
C VAL A 71 -7.13 3.08 4.40
N ARG A 72 -7.21 4.14 3.58
CA ARG A 72 -8.48 4.63 3.03
C ARG A 72 -8.30 5.01 1.57
N GLN A 73 -9.35 4.80 0.79
CA GLN A 73 -9.43 5.28 -0.58
C GLN A 73 -9.80 6.76 -0.60
N VAL A 74 -9.19 7.52 -1.50
CA VAL A 74 -9.43 8.94 -1.74
C VAL A 74 -9.88 9.13 -3.18
N TYR A 75 -11.11 9.62 -3.35
CA TYR A 75 -11.66 9.92 -4.66
C TYR A 75 -11.13 11.28 -5.14
N GLY A 76 -10.29 11.26 -6.18
CA GLY A 76 -9.92 12.45 -6.96
C GLY A 76 -10.85 12.63 -8.16
N SER A 77 -10.90 13.84 -8.75
CA SER A 77 -11.82 14.14 -9.86
C SER A 77 -11.57 13.39 -11.18
N ARG A 78 -10.51 12.56 -11.27
CA ARG A 78 -10.11 11.87 -12.50
C ARG A 78 -9.65 10.42 -12.32
N VAL A 79 -9.10 10.04 -11.16
CA VAL A 79 -8.58 8.68 -10.88
C VAL A 79 -8.70 8.39 -9.38
N GLU A 80 -9.06 7.15 -9.03
CA GLU A 80 -9.07 6.66 -7.65
C GLU A 80 -7.64 6.55 -7.09
N ARG A 81 -7.43 7.02 -5.85
CA ARG A 81 -6.13 7.08 -5.17
C ARG A 81 -6.24 6.62 -3.72
#